data_AF-A0A9D7MK29-F1
#
_entry.id   AF-A0A9D7MK29-F1
#
_cell.length_a   1.000
_cell.length_b   1.000
_cell.length_c   1.000
_cell.angle_alpha   90.00
_cell.angle_beta   90.00
_cell.angle_gamma   90.00
#
_symmetry.space_group_name_H-M   'P 1'
#
loop_
_entity.id
_entity.type
_entity.pdbx_description
1 polymer ?
#
loop_
_entity_poly.entity_id
_entity_poly.type
_entity_poly.pdbx_seq_one_letter_code
_entity_poly.pdbx_strand_id
1 'polypeptide(L)'
;MWGGTSSDYYTIKYSLNGSLLWQYRLSNSGDDEAYAVITDDSGNVYVTGGSEGATSQLDFLTIKFTPGGFLSKMQRYEGTG
;
A
#
# COMPACT_ATOMS: atom_id res chain seq x y z
N MET A 1 0.78 -5.56 24.67
CA MET A 1 1.32 -4.28 24.21
C MET A 1 0.49 -3.85 23.02
N TRP A 2 -0.34 -2.82 23.16
CA TRP A 2 -1.14 -2.25 22.08
C TRP A 2 -0.48 -0.94 21.67
N GLY A 3 0.53 -1.02 20.80
CA GLY A 3 0.94 0.12 19.98
C GLY A 3 0.11 0.01 18.71
N GLY A 4 -1.09 0.59 18.72
CA GLY A 4 -1.98 0.52 17.57
C GLY A 4 -1.42 1.37 16.45
N THR A 5 -1.03 0.74 15.35
CA THR A 5 -1.36 1.34 14.06
C THR A 5 -2.88 1.28 13.96
N SER A 6 -3.54 2.42 13.80
CA SER A 6 -5.00 2.47 13.67
C SER A 6 -5.44 1.92 12.31
N SER A 7 -4.56 2.01 11.29
CA SER A 7 -4.76 1.52 9.93
C SER A 7 -3.44 1.16 9.26
N ASP A 8 -3.42 0.08 8.46
CA ASP A 8 -2.30 -0.29 7.59
C ASP A 8 -2.79 -0.44 6.14
N TYR A 9 -1.91 -0.24 5.15
CA TYR A 9 -2.22 -0.66 3.78
C TYR A 9 -2.30 -2.18 3.73
N TYR A 10 -3.51 -2.70 3.53
CA TYR A 10 -3.72 -4.12 3.27
C TYR A 10 -4.28 -4.33 1.86
N THR A 11 -3.44 -4.89 0.99
CA THR A 11 -3.77 -5.16 -0.42
C THR A 11 -3.92 -6.64 -0.63
N ILE A 12 -5.05 -7.07 -1.19
CA ILE A 12 -5.34 -8.47 -1.49
C ILE A 12 -5.71 -8.59 -2.96
N LYS A 13 -5.15 -9.58 -3.65
CA LYS A 13 -5.53 -9.93 -5.01
C LYS A 13 -6.18 -11.31 -5.02
N TYR A 14 -7.35 -11.39 -5.65
CA TYR A 14 -8.06 -12.63 -5.92
C TYR A 14 -8.06 -12.93 -7.42
N SER A 15 -8.24 -14.20 -7.78
CA SER A 15 -8.58 -14.63 -9.13
C SER A 15 -10.08 -14.43 -9.41
N LEU A 16 -10.49 -14.60 -10.67
CA LEU A 16 -11.89 -14.44 -11.11
C LEU A 16 -12.87 -15.39 -10.41
N ASN A 17 -12.40 -16.55 -9.95
CA ASN A 17 -13.19 -17.51 -9.17
C ASN A 17 -13.14 -17.25 -7.66
N GLY A 18 -12.55 -16.14 -7.21
CA GLY A 18 -12.44 -15.76 -5.80
C GLY A 18 -11.32 -16.45 -5.01
N SER A 19 -10.40 -17.18 -5.66
CA SER A 19 -9.24 -17.75 -4.96
C SER A 19 -8.20 -16.67 -4.65
N LEU A 20 -7.60 -16.72 -3.46
CA LEU A 20 -6.53 -15.80 -3.08
C LEU A 20 -5.29 -16.04 -3.97
N LEU A 21 -4.82 -15.01 -4.65
CA LEU A 21 -3.57 -15.06 -5.42
C LEU A 21 -2.39 -14.59 -4.58
N TRP A 22 -2.53 -13.44 -3.93
CA TRP A 22 -1.55 -12.90 -2.99
C TRP A 22 -2.15 -11.83 -2.10
N GLN A 23 -1.45 -11.53 -1.00
CA GLN A 23 -1.77 -10.44 -0.09
C GLN A 23 -0.48 -9.76 0.36
N TYR A 24 -0.58 -8.47 0.65
CA TYR A 24 0.51 -7.67 1.20
C TYR A 24 -0.03 -6.72 2.26
N ARG A 25 0.62 -6.69 3.43
CA ARG A 25 0.37 -5.72 4.49
C ARG A 25 1.61 -4.84 4.62
N LEU A 26 1.44 -3.54 4.49
CA LEU A 26 2.47 -2.59 4.87
C LEU A 26 2.53 -2.59 6.40
N SER A 27 3.68 -2.96 6.94
CA SER A 27 3.91 -3.01 8.38
C SER A 27 4.97 -1.97 8.73
N ASN A 28 4.56 -0.70 8.77
CA ASN A 28 5.38 0.38 9.31
C ASN A 28 4.81 0.79 10.69
N SER A 29 5.41 1.79 11.33
CA SER A 29 5.02 2.25 12.67
C SER A 29 3.97 3.38 12.66
N GLY A 30 3.52 3.81 11.48
CA GLY A 30 2.59 4.93 11.32
C GLY A 30 1.23 4.46 10.83
N ASP A 31 0.25 5.37 10.85
CA ASP A 31 -1.06 5.11 10.27
C ASP A 31 -1.00 5.22 8.74
N ASP A 32 -1.42 4.16 8.05
CA ASP A 32 -1.47 4.08 6.60
C ASP A 32 -2.92 3.83 6.12
N GLU A 33 -3.52 4.85 5.49
CA GLU A 33 -4.84 4.76 4.89
C GLU A 33 -4.78 4.70 3.36
N ALA A 34 -5.18 3.56 2.78
CA ALA A 34 -5.25 3.39 1.34
C ALA A 34 -6.55 4.00 0.78
N TYR A 35 -6.43 4.89 -0.19
CA TYR A 35 -7.58 5.61 -0.77
C TYR A 35 -7.95 5.16 -2.18
N ALA A 36 -6.98 4.67 -2.96
CA ALA A 36 -7.22 4.28 -4.35
C ALA A 36 -6.35 3.11 -4.79
N VAL A 37 -6.89 2.34 -5.74
CA VAL A 37 -6.20 1.23 -6.42
C VAL A 37 -6.51 1.25 -7.91
N ILE A 38 -5.49 1.08 -8.75
CA ILE A 38 -5.63 0.90 -10.20
C ILE A 38 -4.77 -0.25 -10.70
N THR A 39 -5.09 -0.74 -11.89
CA THR A 39 -4.28 -1.71 -12.63
C THR A 39 -3.88 -1.16 -14.00
N ASP A 40 -2.67 -1.51 -14.47
CA ASP A 40 -2.27 -1.26 -15.87
C ASP A 40 -2.52 -2.49 -16.76
N ASP A 41 -2.36 -2.31 -18.07
CA ASP A 41 -2.56 -3.37 -19.08
C ASP A 41 -1.59 -4.55 -18.92
N SER A 42 -0.49 -4.35 -18.19
CA SER A 42 0.46 -5.41 -17.84
C SER A 42 0.06 -6.17 -16.57
N GLY A 43 -1.04 -5.77 -15.91
CA GLY A 43 -1.55 -6.38 -14.69
C GLY A 43 -0.80 -5.97 -13.41
N ASN A 44 0.04 -4.92 -13.47
CA ASN A 44 0.60 -4.33 -12.26
C ASN A 44 -0.52 -3.65 -11.46
N VAL A 45 -0.37 -3.64 -10.14
CA VAL A 45 -1.31 -3.00 -9.21
C VAL A 45 -0.63 -1.79 -8.59
N TYR A 46 -1.30 -0.65 -8.57
CA TYR A 46 -0.83 0.57 -7.92
C TYR A 46 -1.81 0.93 -6.83
N VAL A 47 -1.33 1.05 -5.60
CA VAL A 47 -2.12 1.44 -4.42
C VAL A 47 -1.58 2.76 -3.91
N THR A 48 -2.44 3.72 -3.62
CA THR A 48 -2.02 5.02 -3.09
C THR A 48 -2.93 5.51 -1.97
N GLY A 49 -2.38 6.30 -1.07
CA GLY A 49 -3.15 6.98 -0.02
C GLY A 49 -2.27 7.80 0.92
N GLY A 50 -2.78 8.07 2.11
CA GLY A 50 -2.04 8.72 3.20
C GLY A 50 -1.16 7.72 3.93
N SER A 51 0.01 8.14 4.40
CA SER A 51 0.94 7.31 5.16
C SER A 51 1.76 8.19 6.09
N GLU A 52 1.69 7.93 7.39
CA GLU A 52 2.52 8.64 8.35
C GLU A 52 3.99 8.21 8.22
N GLY A 53 4.89 9.19 8.13
CA GLY A 53 6.33 8.97 8.11
C GLY A 53 6.90 8.75 9.51
N ALA A 54 8.20 8.45 9.57
CA ALA A 54 8.92 8.29 10.84
C ALA A 54 8.91 9.57 11.72
N THR A 55 8.57 10.73 11.14
CA THR A 55 8.47 12.04 11.80
C THR A 55 7.03 12.47 12.08
N SER A 56 6.05 11.57 11.92
CA SER A 56 4.61 11.83 12.15
C SER A 56 3.99 12.91 11.27
N GLN A 57 4.59 13.22 10.12
CA GLN A 57 3.94 14.00 9.08
C GLN A 57 3.17 13.06 8.14
N LEU A 58 1.95 13.47 7.77
CA LEU A 58 1.15 12.78 6.78
C LEU A 58 1.77 13.02 5.40
N ASP A 59 2.27 11.95 4.80
CA ASP A 59 2.75 11.94 3.42
C ASP A 59 1.81 11.14 2.52
N PHE A 60 2.06 11.19 1.22
CA PHE A 60 1.47 10.26 0.28
C PHE A 60 2.42 9.09 0.02
N LEU A 61 1.90 7.87 0.08
CA LEU A 61 2.62 6.66 -0.32
C LEU A 61 1.91 6.01 -1.51
N THR A 62 2.68 5.74 -2.57
CA THR A 62 2.25 4.88 -3.66
C THR A 62 3.09 3.60 -3.70
N ILE A 63 2.43 2.45 -3.70
CA ILE A 63 3.04 1.13 -3.80
C ILE A 63 2.67 0.51 -5.14
N LYS A 64 3.68 0.02 -5.88
CA LYS A 64 3.50 -0.77 -7.10
C LYS A 64 3.79 -2.24 -6.82
N PHE A 65 2.82 -3.09 -7.14
CA PHE A 65 2.97 -4.55 -7.19
C PHE A 65 3.01 -5.04 -8.63
N THR A 66 3.84 -6.05 -8.87
CA THR A 66 3.78 -6.85 -10.10
C THR A 66 2.53 -7.74 -10.12
N PRO A 67 2.15 -8.33 -11.27
CA PRO A 67 0.98 -9.21 -11.34
C PRO A 67 1.01 -10.37 -10.33
N GLY A 68 2.21 -10.88 -10.03
CA GLY A 68 2.47 -11.96 -9.07
C GLY A 68 2.59 -11.52 -7.62
N GLY A 69 2.43 -10.23 -7.30
CA GLY A 69 2.40 -9.73 -5.92
C GLY A 69 3.76 -9.32 -5.34
N PHE A 70 4.84 -9.42 -6.12
CA PHE A 70 6.13 -8.86 -5.70
C PHE A 70 6.09 -7.33 -5.72
N LEU A 71 6.59 -6.71 -4.65
CA LEU A 71 6.84 -5.27 -4.59
C LEU A 71 7.83 -4.88 -5.69
N SER A 72 7.39 -4.02 -6.61
CA SER A 72 8.24 -3.48 -7.66
C SER A 72 8.85 -2.14 -7.27
N LYS A 73 8.10 -1.30 -6.53
CA LYS A 73 8.55 0.02 -6.07
C LYS A 73 7.66 0.54 -4.94
N MET A 74 8.25 1.27 -4.00
CA MET A 74 7.56 2.16 -3.07
C MET A 74 8.04 3.59 -3.35
N GLN A 75 7.11 4.52 -3.49
CA GLN A 75 7.44 5.94 -3.66
C GLN A 75 6.63 6.75 -2.66
N ARG A 76 7.35 7.39 -1.74
CA ARG A 76 6.80 8.33 -0.76
C ARG A 76 7.02 9.75 -1.25
N TYR A 77 6.04 10.61 -1.05
CA TYR A 77 6.11 12.03 -1.36
C TYR A 77 6.08 12.84 -0.07
N GLU A 78 7.24 13.33 0.34
CA GLU A 78 7.53 14.01 1.63
C GLU A 78 7.11 15.50 1.68
N GLY A 79 6.20 15.94 0.78
CA GLY A 79 5.61 17.28 0.83
C GLY A 79 6.53 18.45 1.20
N THR A 80 7.70 18.61 0.56
CA THR A 80 8.56 19.76 0.87
C THR A 80 8.04 21.04 0.20
N GLY A 81 7.46 21.91 1.02
CA GLY A 81 7.26 23.33 0.79
C GLY A 81 7.58 24.08 2.08
#